data_AF-A0A1V5K236-F1
#
_entry.id   AF-A0A1V5K236-F1
#
_cell.length_a   1.000
_cell.length_b   1.000
_cell.length_c   1.000
_cell.angle_alpha   90.00
_cell.angle_beta   90.00
_cell.angle_gamma   90.00
#
_symmetry.space_group_name_H-M   'P 1'
#
loop_
_entity.id
_entity.type
_entity.pdbx_description
1 polymer ?
#
loop_
_entity_poly.entity_id
_entity_poly.type
_entity_poly.pdbx_seq_one_letter_code
_entity_poly.pdbx_strand_id
1 'polypeptide(L)'
;MRGADDQLVSDFCLADIAVLGKLQVVPGWPGDAVCPPQPMVAQIRKLLEDYAAAGGSFEELVFAECGHSPHIERPAEFINALVRHVDVSETGSRAT
;
A
#
# COMPACT_ATOMS: atom_id res chain seq x y z
N MET A 1 -3.64 3.12 -5.10
CA MET A 1 -4.90 2.36 -5.19
C MET A 1 -4.75 1.09 -4.37
N ARG A 2 -5.61 0.85 -3.40
CA ARG A 2 -5.62 -0.38 -2.58
C ARG A 2 -7.04 -0.74 -2.16
N GLY A 3 -7.25 -2.00 -1.79
CA GLY A 3 -8.47 -2.43 -1.12
C GLY A 3 -8.50 -1.98 0.34
N ALA A 4 -9.69 -1.70 0.86
CA ALA A 4 -9.90 -1.45 2.27
C ALA A 4 -9.77 -2.73 3.12
N ASP A 5 -10.07 -3.88 2.52
CA ASP A 5 -10.14 -5.18 3.20
C ASP A 5 -8.94 -6.09 2.87
N ASP A 6 -7.92 -5.54 2.19
CA ASP A 6 -6.68 -6.24 1.90
C ASP A 6 -6.00 -6.73 3.18
N GLN A 7 -5.95 -8.05 3.36
CA GLN A 7 -5.27 -8.69 4.49
C GLN A 7 -3.78 -8.97 4.19
N LEU A 8 -3.39 -9.02 2.92
CA LEU A 8 -2.05 -9.37 2.47
C LEU A 8 -1.10 -8.17 2.52
N VAL A 9 -1.54 -7.01 2.02
CA VAL A 9 -0.81 -5.74 2.17
C VAL A 9 -1.51 -4.91 3.23
N SER A 10 -1.20 -5.22 4.49
CA SER A 10 -1.74 -4.56 5.68
C SER A 10 -0.65 -4.36 6.72
N ASP A 11 -0.88 -3.47 7.69
CA ASP A 11 0.08 -3.24 8.78
C ASP A 11 0.14 -4.40 9.79
N PHE A 12 -0.76 -5.39 9.66
CA PHE A 12 -0.86 -6.56 10.52
C PHE A 12 -1.21 -7.81 9.71
N CYS A 13 -0.45 -8.06 8.65
CA CYS A 13 -0.65 -9.20 7.77
C CYS A 13 -0.35 -10.52 8.50
N LEU A 14 -1.31 -11.44 8.56
CA LEU A 14 -1.10 -12.75 9.20
C LEU A 14 -0.17 -13.67 8.41
N ALA A 15 0.20 -13.32 7.17
CA ALA A 15 1.27 -14.00 6.43
C ALA A 15 2.67 -13.51 6.83
N ASP A 16 2.78 -12.42 7.59
CA ASP A 16 4.04 -11.99 8.19
C ASP A 16 4.37 -12.86 9.40
N ILE A 17 5.49 -13.57 9.33
CA ILE A 17 5.97 -14.44 10.40
C ILE A 17 6.23 -13.66 11.70
N ALA A 18 6.61 -12.39 11.62
CA ALA A 18 6.81 -11.55 12.79
C ALA A 18 5.49 -11.16 13.48
N VAL A 19 4.40 -10.95 12.70
CA VAL A 19 3.05 -10.81 13.26
C VAL A 19 2.66 -12.09 14.02
N LEU A 20 2.87 -13.26 13.41
CA LEU A 20 2.57 -14.54 14.06
C LEU A 20 3.46 -14.78 15.30
N GLY A 21 4.72 -14.36 15.26
CA GLY A 21 5.62 -14.38 16.41
C GLY A 21 5.12 -13.50 17.56
N LYS A 22 4.67 -12.29 17.26
CA LYS A 22 4.07 -11.37 18.24
C LYS A 22 2.79 -11.95 18.86
N LEU A 23 1.98 -12.67 18.08
CA LEU A 23 0.80 -13.40 18.52
C LEU A 23 1.12 -14.72 19.26
N GLN A 24 2.39 -15.04 19.48
CA GLN A 24 2.85 -16.27 20.15
C GLN A 24 2.52 -17.57 19.39
N VAL A 25 2.26 -17.48 18.09
CA VAL A 25 2.03 -18.64 17.21
C VAL A 25 3.35 -19.26 16.77
N VAL A 26 4.41 -18.46 16.61
CA VAL A 26 5.75 -18.93 16.19
C VAL A 26 6.66 -19.09 17.42
N PRO A 27 7.03 -20.32 17.80
CA PRO A 27 7.94 -20.56 18.92
C PRO A 27 9.33 -19.97 18.66
N GLY A 28 9.91 -19.32 19.66
CA GLY A 28 11.28 -18.81 19.59
C GLY A 28 11.45 -17.52 18.77
N TRP A 29 10.36 -16.84 18.40
CA TRP A 29 10.44 -15.51 17.76
C TRP A 29 11.25 -14.53 18.66
N PRO A 30 12.25 -13.81 18.11
CA PRO A 30 13.25 -13.09 18.91
C PRO A 30 12.77 -11.74 19.48
N GLY A 31 11.52 -11.34 19.22
CA GLY A 31 10.96 -10.07 19.66
C GLY A 31 11.09 -8.95 18.64
N ASP A 32 10.35 -7.86 18.90
CA ASP A 32 10.20 -6.71 18.00
C ASP A 32 11.55 -6.01 17.69
N ALA A 33 12.51 -6.04 18.61
CA ALA A 33 13.80 -5.38 18.42
C ALA A 33 14.67 -6.04 17.33
N VAL A 34 14.43 -7.33 17.04
CA VAL A 34 15.23 -8.11 16.08
C VAL A 34 14.43 -8.45 14.83
N CYS A 35 13.15 -8.82 15.00
CA CYS A 35 12.28 -9.23 13.91
C CYS A 35 10.89 -8.58 14.07
N PRO A 36 10.77 -7.25 13.86
CA PRO A 36 9.50 -6.55 14.00
C PRO A 36 8.53 -6.91 12.85
N PRO A 37 7.21 -6.93 13.13
CA PRO A 37 6.18 -6.93 12.09
C PRO A 37 6.40 -5.83 11.05
N GLN A 38 6.06 -6.08 9.80
CA GLN A 38 6.15 -5.13 8.70
C GLN A 38 4.86 -4.28 8.59
N PRO A 39 4.91 -2.97 8.89
CA PRO A 39 3.75 -2.10 8.75
C PRO A 39 3.64 -1.60 7.30
N MET A 40 3.20 -2.46 6.39
CA MET A 40 3.29 -2.25 4.93
C MET A 40 2.57 -0.99 4.44
N VAL A 41 1.35 -0.70 4.94
CA VAL A 41 0.59 0.48 4.52
C VAL A 41 1.24 1.75 5.06
N ALA A 42 1.68 1.73 6.33
CA ALA A 42 2.38 2.86 6.92
C ALA A 42 3.71 3.15 6.21
N GLN A 43 4.47 2.12 5.84
CA GLN A 43 5.73 2.25 5.09
C GLN A 43 5.51 2.88 3.71
N ILE A 44 4.52 2.41 2.96
CA ILE A 44 4.19 2.96 1.63
C ILE A 44 3.74 4.41 1.75
N ARG A 45 2.89 4.74 2.73
CA ARG A 45 2.46 6.12 2.97
C ARG A 45 3.63 7.03 3.31
N LYS A 46 4.53 6.59 4.20
CA LYS A 46 5.72 7.36 4.55
C LYS A 46 6.56 7.69 3.33
N LEU A 47 6.77 6.72 2.44
CA LEU A 47 7.48 6.93 1.18
C LEU A 47 6.78 7.95 0.27
N LEU A 48 5.46 7.85 0.11
CA LEU A 48 4.68 8.77 -0.74
C LEU A 48 4.61 10.19 -0.17
N GLU A 49 4.51 10.32 1.15
CA GLU A 49 4.58 11.59 1.87
C GLU A 49 5.95 12.26 1.70
N ASP A 50 7.05 11.50 1.81
CA ASP A 50 8.41 12.00 1.55
C ASP A 50 8.57 12.44 0.09
N TYR A 51 8.00 11.68 -0.85
CA TYR A 51 7.96 12.06 -2.26
C TYR A 51 7.20 13.37 -2.48
N ALA A 52 6.04 13.55 -1.85
CA ALA A 52 5.28 14.79 -1.93
C ALA A 52 6.02 15.98 -1.30
N ALA A 53 6.69 15.77 -0.15
CA ALA A 53 7.52 16.78 0.48
C ALA A 53 8.72 17.21 -0.40
N ALA A 54 9.20 16.33 -1.28
CA ALA A 54 10.23 16.63 -2.26
C ALA A 54 9.70 17.27 -3.56
N GLY A 55 8.42 17.65 -3.63
CA GLY A 55 7.80 18.29 -4.80
C GLY A 55 7.10 17.32 -5.75
N GLY A 56 7.03 16.04 -5.42
CA GLY A 56 6.21 15.06 -6.10
C GLY A 56 4.71 15.24 -5.83
N SER A 57 3.86 14.48 -6.52
CA SER A 57 2.42 14.41 -6.23
C SER A 57 1.90 12.99 -6.33
N PHE A 58 0.99 12.60 -5.43
CA PHE A 58 0.35 11.30 -5.46
C PHE A 58 -1.12 11.41 -5.04
N GLU A 59 -1.92 10.42 -5.43
CA GLU A 59 -3.31 10.26 -5.00
C GLU A 59 -3.44 8.87 -4.35
N GLU A 60 -3.96 8.81 -3.11
CA GLU A 60 -4.33 7.54 -2.49
C GLU A 60 -5.83 7.30 -2.69
N LEU A 61 -6.16 6.27 -3.47
CA LEU A 61 -7.51 5.73 -3.60
C LEU A 61 -7.64 4.44 -2.81
N VAL A 62 -8.65 4.38 -1.95
CA VAL A 62 -8.99 3.22 -1.13
C VAL A 62 -10.38 2.76 -1.52
N PHE A 63 -10.48 1.53 -2.02
CA PHE A 63 -11.77 0.97 -2.45
C PHE A 63 -12.41 0.18 -1.31
N ALA A 64 -13.63 0.56 -0.94
CA ALA A 64 -14.41 -0.19 0.04
C ALA A 64 -14.85 -1.55 -0.53
N GLU A 65 -15.00 -2.55 0.36
CA GLU A 65 -15.43 -3.89 -0.02
C GLU A 65 -14.54 -4.46 -1.14
N CYS A 66 -13.22 -4.38 -0.94
CA CYS A 66 -12.20 -4.76 -1.92
C CYS A 66 -10.98 -5.30 -1.18
N GLY A 67 -10.52 -6.47 -1.59
CA GLY A 67 -9.33 -7.13 -1.06
C GLY A 67 -8.04 -6.70 -1.77
N HIS A 68 -7.11 -7.66 -1.86
CA HIS A 68 -5.75 -7.43 -2.33
C HIS A 68 -5.65 -7.08 -3.83
N SER A 69 -6.66 -7.42 -4.63
CA SER A 69 -6.59 -7.28 -6.08
C SER A 69 -7.62 -6.30 -6.65
N PRO A 70 -7.50 -4.98 -6.36
CA PRO A 70 -8.40 -3.95 -6.91
C PRO A 70 -8.61 -3.98 -8.42
N HIS A 71 -7.57 -4.32 -9.18
CA HIS A 71 -7.63 -4.39 -10.64
C HIS A 71 -8.47 -5.57 -11.16
N ILE A 72 -8.73 -6.57 -10.31
CA ILE A 72 -9.60 -7.71 -10.59
C ILE A 72 -11.00 -7.50 -9.99
N GLU A 73 -11.07 -6.99 -8.76
CA GLU A 73 -12.31 -6.86 -7.98
C GLU A 73 -13.12 -5.60 -8.35
N ARG A 74 -12.44 -4.49 -8.66
CA ARG A 74 -13.02 -3.19 -9.05
C ARG A 74 -12.40 -2.68 -10.37
N PRO A 75 -12.45 -3.47 -11.46
CA PRO A 75 -11.67 -3.20 -12.68
C PRO A 75 -12.00 -1.84 -13.33
N ALA A 76 -13.27 -1.45 -13.35
CA ALA A 76 -13.69 -0.17 -13.94
C ALA A 76 -13.15 1.03 -13.15
N GLU A 77 -13.28 1.01 -11.82
CA GLU A 77 -12.77 2.07 -10.94
C GLU A 77 -11.25 2.17 -11.01
N PHE A 78 -10.57 1.02 -10.99
CA PHE A 78 -9.12 0.93 -11.11
C PHE A 78 -8.61 1.48 -12.46
N ILE A 79 -9.18 1.03 -13.57
CA ILE A 79 -8.77 1.49 -14.91
C ILE A 79 -9.03 2.98 -15.07
N ASN A 80 -10.20 3.48 -14.66
CA ASN A 80 -10.51 4.91 -14.75
C ASN A 80 -9.53 5.76 -13.95
N ALA A 81 -9.15 5.32 -12.75
CA ALA A 81 -8.15 6.00 -11.93
C ALA A 81 -6.74 5.94 -12.56
N LEU A 82 -6.34 4.78 -13.08
CA LEU A 82 -5.05 4.61 -13.73
C LEU A 82 -4.90 5.48 -14.97
N VAL A 83 -5.90 5.46 -15.87
CA VAL A 83 -5.93 6.27 -17.10
C VAL A 83 -5.84 7.76 -16.75
N ARG A 84 -6.65 8.22 -15.78
CA ARG A 84 -6.60 9.61 -15.30
C ARG A 84 -5.20 9.99 -14.79
N HIS A 85 -4.52 9.09 -14.07
CA HIS A 85 -3.19 9.37 -13.53
C HIS A 85 -2.13 9.50 -14.64
N VAL A 86 -2.15 8.61 -15.63
CA VAL A 86 -1.16 8.63 -16.71
C VAL A 86 -1.41 9.76 -17.72
N ASP A 87 -2.68 10.10 -18.01
CA ASP A 87 -3.02 11.19 -18.93
C ASP A 87 -2.59 12.57 -18.40
N VAL A 88 -2.68 12.78 -17.08
CA VAL A 88 -2.22 14.04 -16.45
C VAL A 88 -0.69 14.20 -16.54
N SER A 89 0.05 13.10 -16.58
CA SER A 89 1.52 13.13 -16.65
C SER A 89 2.08 13.58 -18.00
N GLU A 90 1.33 13.45 -19.11
CA GLU A 90 1.78 13.93 -20.44
C GLU A 90 1.67 15.46 -20.59
N THR A 91 0.77 16.10 -19.84
CA THR A 91 0.54 17.55 -19.99
C THR A 91 1.60 18.38 -19.23
N GLY A 92 2.27 17.79 -18.23
CA GLY A 92 3.32 18.46 -17.44
C GLY A 92 4.73 18.40 -18.02
N SER A 93 4.98 17.58 -19.06
CA SER A 93 6.34 17.31 -19.57
C SER A 93 6.74 18.13 -20.82
N ARG A 94 5.86 19.00 -21.34
CA ARG A 94 6.12 19.77 -22.59
C ARG A 94 6.44 21.26 -22.40
N ALA A 95 6.68 21.71 -21.18
CA ALA A 95 7.04 23.10 -20.89
C ALA A 95 8.50 23.22 -20.42
N THR A 96 9.45 23.00 -21.34
CA THR A 96 10.81 23.58 -21.31
C THR A 96 11.36 23.67 -22.72
#